data_AF-A0A6S6TH12-F1
#
_entry.id   AF-A0A6S6TH12-F1
#
_cell.length_a   1.000
_cell.length_b   1.000
_cell.length_c   1.000
_cell.angle_alpha   90.00
_cell.angle_beta   90.00
_cell.angle_gamma   90.00
#
_symmetry.space_group_name_H-M   'P 1'
#
loop_
_entity.id
_entity.type
_entity.pdbx_description
1 polymer ?
#
loop_
_entity_poly.entity_id
_entity_poly.type
_entity_poly.pdbx_seq_one_letter_code
_entity_poly.pdbx_strand_id
1 'polypeptide(L)'
;MLKICYTFVNFLILKPILEIESAVEALAYILKIGELLYLAVYTKKSDTKHMKLRWKIAQAAEIRWWQGYLNKKDKTEYLTWKKDYWNTFLQDCNLDVPKGAICLDAGCGPAGIFTILEQQQVDAVDPLLDSYAEKLTHFKAADYPSVNFMAQALEQFEPKTAYDYVFCLNAINHVSDLDACWEQLFAATKEGGFLVVSIDAHNHSFFKHLFRAIPGDILHPHQYDLEEYQKMLTQRGGKLIHTIHKDKAFFFDYYVLVVQKNS
;
A
#
# COMPACT_ATOMS: atom_id res chain seq x y z
N MET A 1 8.56 -32.07 -16.07
CA MET A 1 7.56 -31.82 -15.01
C MET A 1 8.31 -31.33 -13.77
N LEU A 2 7.73 -30.34 -13.08
CA LEU A 2 8.38 -29.30 -12.26
C LEU A 2 9.56 -29.69 -11.36
N LYS A 3 10.58 -28.81 -11.39
CA LYS A 3 11.77 -28.78 -10.53
C LYS A 3 11.42 -28.49 -9.08
N ILE A 4 11.77 -29.43 -8.21
CA ILE A 4 12.08 -29.22 -6.80
C ILE A 4 13.60 -29.03 -6.70
N CYS A 5 14.03 -27.96 -6.02
CA CYS A 5 15.27 -27.80 -5.24
C CYS A 5 15.72 -26.34 -5.30
N TYR A 6 15.63 -25.63 -4.16
CA TYR A 6 16.78 -25.04 -3.46
C TYR A 6 16.33 -24.48 -2.10
N THR A 7 16.37 -25.36 -1.10
CA THR A 7 16.98 -25.14 0.23
C THR A 7 16.45 -24.04 1.17
N PHE A 8 15.27 -24.29 1.74
CA PHE A 8 14.98 -24.56 3.17
C PHE A 8 15.47 -23.67 4.34
N VAL A 9 16.18 -22.56 4.13
CA VAL A 9 16.54 -21.65 5.27
C VAL A 9 15.94 -20.23 5.13
N ASN A 10 15.47 -19.85 3.94
CA ASN A 10 14.87 -18.54 3.69
C ASN A 10 13.33 -18.55 3.51
N PHE A 11 12.68 -19.71 3.67
CA PHE A 11 11.31 -19.91 3.20
C PHE A 11 10.21 -19.45 4.18
N LEU A 12 10.55 -19.09 5.42
CA LEU A 12 9.54 -18.88 6.48
C LEU A 12 9.55 -17.49 7.12
N ILE A 13 10.34 -16.56 6.58
CA ILE A 13 10.26 -15.12 6.89
C ILE A 13 9.67 -14.35 5.68
N LEU A 14 9.45 -15.02 4.55
CA LEU A 14 9.16 -14.40 3.26
C LEU A 14 8.01 -15.04 2.47
N LYS A 15 7.18 -15.90 3.07
CA LYS A 15 5.84 -16.13 2.51
C LYS A 15 5.02 -14.91 2.96
N PRO A 16 4.64 -13.97 2.07
CA PRO A 16 3.73 -12.89 2.45
C PRO A 16 2.50 -13.53 3.10
N ILE A 17 1.91 -12.91 4.12
CA ILE A 17 0.65 -13.42 4.70
C ILE A 17 -0.41 -13.64 3.60
N LEU A 18 -0.33 -12.85 2.52
CA LEU A 18 -1.14 -12.94 1.30
C LEU A 18 -1.08 -14.30 0.59
N GLU A 19 -0.02 -15.09 0.77
CA GLU A 19 0.11 -16.42 0.16
C GLU A 19 -0.26 -17.57 1.12
N ILE A 20 -0.76 -17.29 2.32
CA ILE A 20 -1.25 -18.34 3.22
C ILE A 20 -2.67 -18.72 2.80
N GLU A 21 -2.88 -20.00 2.47
CA GLU A 21 -4.13 -20.46 1.86
C GLU A 21 -5.01 -21.26 2.83
N SER A 22 -4.54 -21.55 4.05
CA SER A 22 -5.27 -22.38 5.00
C SER A 22 -5.01 -22.05 6.47
N ALA A 23 -5.95 -22.45 7.33
CA ALA A 23 -5.85 -22.34 8.78
C ALA A 23 -4.65 -23.11 9.37
N VAL A 24 -4.21 -24.20 8.72
CA VAL A 24 -3.06 -24.99 9.15
C VAL A 24 -1.75 -24.25 8.87
N GLU A 25 -1.63 -23.67 7.67
CA GLU A 25 -0.49 -22.82 7.32
C GLU A 25 -0.43 -21.55 8.18
N ALA A 26 -1.60 -20.96 8.45
CA ALA A 26 -1.77 -19.83 9.37
C ALA A 26 -1.23 -20.14 10.78
N LEU A 27 -1.63 -21.29 11.34
CA LEU A 27 -1.19 -21.72 12.66
C LEU A 27 0.32 -21.97 12.70
N ALA A 28 0.88 -22.58 11.64
CA ALA A 28 2.33 -22.79 11.53
C ALA A 28 3.12 -21.47 11.45
N TYR A 29 2.60 -20.48 10.72
CA TYR A 29 3.17 -19.14 10.64
C TYR A 29 3.12 -18.42 12.01
N ILE A 30 1.98 -18.47 12.69
CA ILE A 30 1.79 -17.88 14.02
C ILE A 30 2.70 -18.51 15.07
N LEU A 31 2.82 -19.84 15.10
CA LEU A 31 3.71 -20.54 16.04
C LEU A 31 5.17 -20.12 15.83
N LYS A 32 5.58 -19.93 14.57
CA LYS A 32 6.94 -19.51 14.22
C LYS A 32 7.22 -18.04 14.51
N ILE A 33 6.23 -17.16 14.30
CA ILE A 33 6.25 -15.78 14.80
C ILE A 33 6.34 -15.77 16.34
N GLY A 34 5.61 -16.66 17.01
CA GLY A 34 5.65 -16.86 18.46
C GLY A 34 7.04 -17.19 18.99
N GLU A 35 7.78 -18.07 18.30
CA GLU A 35 9.19 -18.37 18.62
C GLU A 35 10.11 -17.15 18.43
N LEU A 36 9.91 -16.36 17.36
CA LEU A 36 10.68 -15.14 17.09
C LEU A 36 10.37 -14.02 18.12
N LEU A 37 9.13 -13.93 18.59
CA LEU A 37 8.73 -12.99 19.64
C LEU A 37 9.20 -13.41 21.01
N TYR A 38 9.23 -14.71 21.30
CA TYR A 38 9.82 -15.20 22.54
C TYR A 38 11.28 -14.74 22.68
N LEU A 39 12.02 -14.70 21.56
CA LEU A 39 13.36 -14.13 21.51
C LEU A 39 13.38 -12.59 21.61
N ALA A 40 12.43 -11.88 20.99
CA ALA A 40 12.37 -10.41 20.99
C ALA A 40 11.86 -9.80 22.31
N VAL A 41 10.96 -10.48 23.02
CA VAL A 41 10.38 -10.04 24.31
C VAL A 41 11.44 -10.00 25.43
N TYR A 42 12.58 -10.70 25.26
CA TYR A 42 13.70 -10.62 26.19
C TYR A 42 14.59 -9.37 26.03
N THR A 43 14.29 -8.48 25.07
CA THR A 43 14.98 -7.20 24.89
C THR A 43 14.01 -6.04 24.94
N LYS A 44 13.60 -5.63 26.14
CA LYS A 44 12.62 -4.54 26.33
C LYS A 44 13.30 -3.20 26.60
N LYS A 45 13.22 -2.27 25.65
CA LYS A 45 13.05 -0.83 25.90
C LYS A 45 12.48 -0.15 24.65
N SER A 46 11.28 0.42 24.77
CA SER A 46 10.68 1.22 23.71
C SER A 46 11.33 2.60 23.66
N ASP A 47 11.89 2.96 22.52
CA ASP A 47 12.38 4.30 22.21
C ASP A 47 12.06 4.62 20.75
N THR A 48 11.77 5.89 20.45
CA THR A 48 11.45 6.42 19.10
C THR A 48 12.47 6.03 18.03
N LYS A 49 13.72 5.77 18.45
CA LYS A 49 14.81 5.26 17.61
C LYS A 49 14.53 3.86 17.02
N HIS A 50 13.81 3.00 17.73
CA HIS A 50 13.44 1.66 17.24
C HIS A 50 12.37 1.70 16.15
N MET A 51 11.41 2.62 16.23
CA MET A 51 10.41 2.82 15.17
C MET A 51 11.07 3.28 13.87
N LYS A 52 12.02 4.23 13.95
CA LYS A 52 12.81 4.66 12.78
C LYS A 52 13.65 3.54 12.17
N LEU A 53 14.19 2.63 12.98
CA LEU A 53 14.99 1.50 12.47
C LEU A 53 14.10 0.44 11.79
N ARG A 54 12.98 0.08 12.41
CA ARG A 54 11.99 -0.85 11.81
C ARG A 54 11.48 -0.35 10.47
N TRP A 55 11.17 0.94 10.40
CA TRP A 55 10.69 1.56 9.17
C TRP A 55 11.73 1.51 8.04
N LYS A 56 13.00 1.82 8.33
CA LYS A 56 14.10 1.67 7.36
C LYS A 56 14.29 0.24 6.89
N ILE A 57 14.05 -0.75 7.75
CA ILE A 57 14.12 -2.18 7.38
C ILE A 57 12.97 -2.53 6.42
N ALA A 58 11.75 -2.08 6.70
CA ALA A 58 10.59 -2.30 5.82
C ALA A 58 10.83 -1.69 4.42
N GLN A 59 11.30 -0.45 4.38
CA GLN A 59 11.70 0.24 3.15
C GLN A 59 12.77 -0.52 2.35
N ALA A 60 13.81 -1.03 3.02
CA ALA A 60 14.84 -1.82 2.36
C ALA A 60 14.31 -3.17 1.83
N ALA A 61 13.39 -3.80 2.57
CA ALA A 61 12.73 -5.03 2.15
C ALA A 61 11.84 -4.80 0.92
N GLU A 62 11.10 -3.70 0.88
CA GLU A 62 10.25 -3.30 -0.25
C GLU A 62 11.07 -3.08 -1.53
N ILE A 63 12.18 -2.33 -1.46
CA ILE A 63 13.08 -2.17 -2.61
C ILE A 63 13.61 -3.51 -3.11
N ARG A 64 13.99 -4.40 -2.19
CA ARG A 64 14.48 -5.73 -2.55
C ARG A 64 13.39 -6.57 -3.22
N TRP A 65 12.16 -6.47 -2.74
CA TRP A 65 11.00 -7.12 -3.35
C TRP A 65 10.79 -6.60 -4.78
N TRP A 66 10.79 -5.29 -4.99
CA TRP A 66 10.65 -4.69 -6.32
C TRP A 66 11.76 -5.13 -7.29
N GLN A 67 13.02 -5.16 -6.84
CA GLN A 67 14.13 -5.68 -7.64
C GLN A 67 13.92 -7.16 -8.02
N GLY A 68 13.45 -7.97 -7.07
CA GLY A 68 13.14 -9.38 -7.32
C GLY A 68 11.97 -9.59 -8.29
N TYR A 69 10.90 -8.80 -8.12
CA TYR A 69 9.68 -8.87 -8.92
C TYR A 69 9.90 -8.41 -10.37
N LEU A 70 10.70 -7.35 -10.55
CA LEU A 70 10.90 -6.71 -11.86
C LEU A 70 12.10 -7.25 -12.64
N ASN A 71 13.07 -7.93 -12.02
CA ASN A 71 14.31 -8.35 -12.70
C ASN A 71 14.13 -9.20 -13.97
N LYS A 72 13.00 -9.92 -14.09
CA LYS A 72 12.69 -10.82 -15.20
C LYS A 72 11.61 -10.26 -16.13
N LYS A 73 11.13 -9.06 -15.87
CA LYS A 73 10.07 -8.42 -16.65
C LYS A 73 10.70 -7.42 -17.59
N ASP A 74 10.41 -7.53 -18.88
CA ASP A 74 10.75 -6.45 -19.81
C ASP A 74 10.05 -5.16 -19.35
N LYS A 75 10.73 -4.01 -19.51
CA LYS A 75 10.20 -2.72 -19.06
C LYS A 75 8.93 -2.35 -19.82
N THR A 76 8.94 -2.48 -21.14
CA THR A 76 7.86 -2.03 -22.02
C THR A 76 6.63 -2.91 -21.82
N GLU A 77 6.83 -4.23 -21.79
CA GLU A 77 5.75 -5.19 -21.56
C GLU A 77 5.11 -4.98 -20.18
N TYR A 78 5.93 -4.80 -19.13
CA TYR A 78 5.43 -4.57 -17.78
C TYR A 78 4.61 -3.27 -17.68
N LEU A 79 5.14 -2.17 -18.21
CA LEU A 79 4.46 -0.88 -18.14
C LEU A 79 3.17 -0.87 -18.97
N THR A 80 3.15 -1.52 -20.12
CA THR A 80 1.92 -1.69 -20.92
C THR A 80 0.86 -2.44 -20.11
N TRP A 81 1.21 -3.61 -19.58
CA TRP A 81 0.30 -4.38 -18.72
C TRP A 81 -0.19 -3.57 -17.51
N LYS A 82 0.70 -2.80 -16.87
CA LYS A 82 0.36 -2.02 -15.68
C LYS A 82 -0.57 -0.85 -16.01
N LYS A 83 -0.40 -0.20 -17.17
CA LYS A 83 -1.34 0.80 -17.67
C LYS A 83 -2.72 0.20 -17.93
N ASP A 84 -2.78 -0.97 -18.57
CA ASP A 84 -4.05 -1.67 -18.79
C ASP A 84 -4.74 -2.01 -17.46
N TYR A 85 -3.97 -2.51 -16.49
CA TYR A 85 -4.47 -2.76 -15.13
C TYR A 85 -5.08 -1.49 -14.51
N TRP A 86 -4.43 -0.33 -14.62
CA TRP A 86 -4.95 0.92 -14.06
C TRP A 86 -6.18 1.44 -14.81
N ASN A 87 -6.26 1.25 -16.13
CA ASN A 87 -7.46 1.59 -16.89
C ASN A 87 -8.65 0.73 -16.45
N THR A 88 -8.47 -0.59 -16.32
CA THR A 88 -9.49 -1.48 -15.76
C THR A 88 -9.81 -1.13 -14.31
N PHE A 89 -8.82 -0.74 -13.51
CA PHE A 89 -9.04 -0.28 -12.14
C PHE A 89 -10.02 0.92 -12.08
N LEU A 90 -9.83 1.94 -12.91
CA LEU A 90 -10.74 3.09 -12.95
C LEU A 90 -12.15 2.71 -13.43
N GLN A 91 -12.25 1.81 -14.42
CA GLN A 91 -13.52 1.28 -14.89
C GLN A 91 -14.29 0.55 -13.79
N ASP A 92 -13.60 -0.33 -13.06
CA ASP A 92 -14.21 -1.07 -11.93
C ASP A 92 -14.62 -0.13 -10.79
N CYS A 93 -13.92 1.00 -10.63
CA CYS A 93 -14.29 2.06 -9.69
C CYS A 93 -15.45 2.94 -10.17
N ASN A 94 -15.90 2.76 -11.42
CA ASN A 94 -16.84 3.65 -12.09
C ASN A 94 -16.39 5.13 -12.02
N LEU A 95 -15.09 5.35 -12.22
CA LEU A 95 -14.47 6.67 -12.20
C LEU A 95 -13.99 7.05 -13.60
N ASP A 96 -14.45 8.21 -14.05
CA ASP A 96 -13.88 8.94 -15.18
C ASP A 96 -13.16 10.17 -14.62
N VAL A 97 -11.84 10.27 -14.85
CA VAL A 97 -11.02 11.38 -14.35
C VAL A 97 -10.93 12.43 -15.45
N PRO A 98 -11.58 13.60 -15.29
CA PRO A 98 -11.65 14.59 -16.36
C PRO A 98 -10.27 15.11 -16.75
N LYS A 99 -10.12 15.49 -18.02
CA LYS A 99 -8.91 16.17 -18.49
C LYS A 99 -8.69 17.45 -17.68
N GLY A 100 -7.44 17.70 -17.30
CA GLY A 100 -7.04 18.85 -16.49
C GLY A 100 -7.40 18.76 -15.01
N ALA A 101 -8.00 17.66 -14.53
CA ALA A 101 -8.20 17.45 -13.10
C ALA A 101 -6.86 17.43 -12.36
N ILE A 102 -6.87 17.93 -11.13
CA ILE A 102 -5.71 17.97 -10.25
C ILE A 102 -5.74 16.71 -9.38
N CYS A 103 -4.75 15.85 -9.52
CA CYS A 103 -4.72 14.51 -8.94
C CYS A 103 -3.51 14.31 -8.02
N LEU A 104 -3.70 13.56 -6.94
CA LEU A 104 -2.63 13.08 -6.07
C LEU A 104 -2.55 11.56 -6.16
N ASP A 105 -1.36 11.02 -6.38
CA ASP A 105 -1.03 9.59 -6.24
C ASP A 105 -0.16 9.42 -4.98
N ALA A 106 -0.80 9.11 -3.85
CA ALA A 106 -0.20 9.02 -2.53
C ALA A 106 0.25 7.58 -2.21
N GLY A 107 1.56 7.38 -2.09
CA GLY A 107 2.18 6.05 -2.07
C GLY A 107 2.27 5.47 -3.49
N CYS A 108 2.76 6.27 -4.44
CA CYS A 108 2.65 5.98 -5.86
C CYS A 108 3.45 4.75 -6.34
N GLY A 109 4.46 4.31 -5.58
CA GLY A 109 5.37 3.27 -6.02
C GLY A 109 6.10 3.61 -7.33
N PRO A 110 6.73 2.60 -7.96
CA PRO A 110 7.47 2.80 -9.22
C PRO A 110 6.59 2.79 -10.48
N ALA A 111 5.31 2.40 -10.38
CA ALA A 111 4.40 2.27 -11.51
C ALA A 111 2.92 2.43 -11.09
N GLY A 112 2.64 3.51 -10.35
CA GLY A 112 1.33 3.88 -9.82
C GLY A 112 0.32 4.32 -10.87
N ILE A 113 -0.84 4.79 -10.40
CA ILE A 113 -1.92 5.23 -11.28
C ILE A 113 -1.53 6.48 -12.08
N PHE A 114 -0.55 7.26 -11.59
CA PHE A 114 0.06 8.36 -12.36
C PHE A 114 0.47 7.98 -13.79
N THR A 115 0.77 6.70 -14.05
CA THR A 115 1.20 6.20 -15.36
C THR A 115 0.14 6.29 -16.46
N ILE A 116 -1.14 6.46 -16.11
CA ILE A 116 -2.26 6.61 -17.06
C ILE A 116 -2.90 8.00 -17.02
N LEU A 117 -2.49 8.88 -16.09
CA LEU A 117 -3.05 10.21 -15.88
C LEU A 117 -2.31 11.29 -16.69
N GLU A 118 -2.07 11.01 -17.98
CA GLU A 118 -1.24 11.83 -18.86
C GLU A 118 -1.91 13.16 -19.27
N GLN A 119 -3.21 13.30 -19.05
CA GLN A 119 -4.00 14.50 -19.37
C GLN A 119 -4.43 15.27 -18.12
N GLN A 120 -3.90 14.92 -16.96
CA GLN A 120 -4.17 15.52 -15.65
C GLN A 120 -2.92 16.25 -15.13
N GLN A 121 -3.12 17.08 -14.12
CA GLN A 121 -2.01 17.61 -13.32
C GLN A 121 -1.82 16.65 -12.15
N VAL A 122 -0.66 16.00 -12.06
CA VAL A 122 -0.45 14.92 -11.09
C VAL A 122 0.71 15.25 -10.16
N ASP A 123 0.43 15.22 -8.87
CA ASP A 123 1.44 15.10 -7.82
C ASP A 123 1.54 13.63 -7.40
N ALA A 124 2.76 13.09 -7.33
CA ALA A 124 3.00 11.70 -6.92
C ALA A 124 3.98 11.66 -5.75
N VAL A 125 3.56 11.06 -4.64
CA VAL A 125 4.32 11.05 -3.38
C VAL A 125 4.65 9.63 -3.00
N ASP A 126 5.92 9.34 -2.74
CA ASP A 126 6.35 8.07 -2.15
C ASP A 126 7.76 8.24 -1.54
N PRO A 127 8.02 7.77 -0.31
CA PRO A 127 9.30 7.94 0.36
C PRO A 127 10.48 7.21 -0.32
N LEU A 128 10.20 6.31 -1.26
CA LEU A 128 11.17 5.46 -1.94
C LEU A 128 11.48 5.88 -3.38
N LEU A 129 10.92 7.00 -3.87
CA LEU A 129 11.12 7.48 -5.25
C LEU A 129 12.57 7.53 -5.70
N ASP A 130 13.46 8.09 -4.86
CA ASP A 130 14.90 8.16 -5.18
C ASP A 130 15.51 6.76 -5.31
N SER A 131 15.12 5.82 -4.44
CA SER A 131 15.57 4.43 -4.51
C SER A 131 15.00 3.71 -5.72
N TYR A 132 13.76 3.98 -6.12
CA TYR A 132 13.19 3.43 -7.35
C TYR A 132 13.96 3.92 -8.57
N ALA A 133 14.24 5.22 -8.65
CA ALA A 133 14.98 5.82 -9.77
C ALA A 133 16.41 5.28 -9.88
N GLU A 134 17.06 5.02 -8.74
CA GLU A 134 18.41 4.46 -8.70
C GLU A 134 18.43 2.96 -9.06
N LYS A 135 17.48 2.18 -8.57
CA LYS A 135 17.60 0.71 -8.50
C LYS A 135 16.68 -0.05 -9.45
N LEU A 136 15.66 0.59 -10.02
CA LEU A 136 14.66 -0.03 -10.88
C LEU A 136 14.74 0.58 -12.27
N THR A 137 15.12 -0.22 -13.27
CA THR A 137 15.16 0.23 -14.67
C THR A 137 13.77 0.61 -15.19
N HIS A 138 12.72 0.05 -14.60
CA HIS A 138 11.31 0.26 -14.92
C HIS A 138 10.80 1.65 -14.54
N PHE A 139 11.45 2.35 -13.60
CA PHE A 139 11.04 3.68 -13.18
C PHE A 139 12.09 4.73 -13.55
N LYS A 140 11.65 5.74 -14.30
CA LYS A 140 12.40 6.98 -14.52
C LYS A 140 11.40 8.14 -14.50
N ALA A 141 11.58 9.08 -13.59
CA ALA A 141 10.71 10.25 -13.50
C ALA A 141 10.59 11.02 -14.83
N ALA A 142 11.67 11.07 -15.61
CA ALA A 142 11.71 11.70 -16.94
C ALA A 142 10.76 11.07 -17.97
N ASP A 143 10.31 9.83 -17.75
CA ASP A 143 9.32 9.17 -18.62
C ASP A 143 7.89 9.74 -18.39
N TYR A 144 7.69 10.55 -17.34
CA TYR A 144 6.39 11.09 -16.92
C TYR A 144 6.44 12.62 -16.70
N PRO A 145 6.63 13.42 -17.76
CA PRO A 145 6.91 14.86 -17.64
C PRO A 145 5.73 15.69 -17.09
N SER A 146 4.51 15.15 -17.07
CA SER A 146 3.32 15.80 -16.49
C SER A 146 3.15 15.52 -14.99
N VAL A 147 4.03 14.71 -14.40
CA VAL A 147 3.96 14.29 -12.99
C VAL A 147 5.03 14.99 -12.18
N ASN A 148 4.63 15.63 -11.09
CA ASN A 148 5.54 16.19 -10.10
C ASN A 148 5.76 15.16 -8.98
N PHE A 149 6.96 14.57 -8.95
CA PHE A 149 7.35 13.55 -7.99
C PHE A 149 7.93 14.16 -6.71
N MET A 150 7.51 13.65 -5.55
CA MET A 150 7.96 14.11 -4.24
C MET A 150 8.39 12.93 -3.37
N ALA A 151 9.70 12.80 -3.17
CA ALA A 151 10.31 11.76 -2.33
C ALA A 151 10.12 12.04 -0.84
N GLN A 152 8.92 11.79 -0.31
CA GLN A 152 8.58 12.02 1.09
C GLN A 152 7.53 11.02 1.60
N ALA A 153 7.47 10.85 2.92
CA ALA A 153 6.47 10.02 3.57
C ALA A 153 5.10 10.73 3.56
N LEU A 154 4.01 9.97 3.47
CA LEU A 154 2.66 10.51 3.39
C LEU A 154 2.26 11.29 4.66
N GLU A 155 2.72 10.86 5.82
CA GLU A 155 2.51 11.54 7.11
C GLU A 155 3.12 12.95 7.14
N GLN A 156 4.14 13.19 6.33
CA GLN A 156 4.89 14.45 6.23
C GLN A 156 4.46 15.28 5.01
N PHE A 157 3.58 14.73 4.17
CA PHE A 157 3.10 15.43 2.99
C PHE A 157 2.16 16.55 3.41
N GLU A 158 2.53 17.78 3.11
CA GLU A 158 1.67 18.96 3.30
C GLU A 158 1.12 19.40 1.93
N PRO A 159 -0.18 19.15 1.65
CA PRO A 159 -0.77 19.52 0.37
C PRO A 159 -0.79 21.04 0.20
N LYS A 160 -0.12 21.55 -0.85
CA LYS A 160 -0.14 22.99 -1.18
C LYS A 160 -1.45 23.44 -1.82
N THR A 161 -2.16 22.49 -2.41
CA THR A 161 -3.46 22.65 -3.06
C THR A 161 -4.32 21.46 -2.72
N ALA A 162 -5.64 21.64 -2.70
CA ALA A 162 -6.55 20.51 -2.66
C ALA A 162 -6.70 19.90 -4.07
N TYR A 163 -6.89 18.58 -4.13
CA TYR A 163 -6.97 17.75 -5.34
C TYR A 163 -8.41 17.34 -5.61
N ASP A 164 -8.78 17.27 -6.89
CA ASP A 164 -10.08 16.75 -7.34
C ASP A 164 -10.18 15.24 -7.08
N TYR A 165 -9.07 14.53 -7.28
CA TYR A 165 -8.93 13.10 -7.05
C TYR A 165 -7.66 12.82 -6.24
N VAL A 166 -7.80 12.07 -5.16
CA VAL A 166 -6.70 11.53 -4.37
C VAL A 166 -6.74 10.01 -4.46
N PHE A 167 -5.67 9.41 -4.90
CA PHE A 167 -5.48 7.96 -4.96
C PHE A 167 -4.47 7.55 -3.91
N CYS A 168 -4.80 6.57 -3.07
CA CYS A 168 -3.87 5.93 -2.14
C CYS A 168 -4.01 4.41 -2.29
N LEU A 169 -3.26 3.84 -3.22
CA LEU A 169 -3.50 2.49 -3.71
C LEU A 169 -2.40 1.54 -3.24
N ASN A 170 -2.76 0.56 -2.43
CA ASN A 170 -1.85 -0.45 -1.87
C ASN A 170 -0.69 0.17 -1.07
N ALA A 171 -0.98 1.26 -0.36
CA ALA A 171 0.01 2.02 0.39
C ALA A 171 -0.41 2.23 1.85
N ILE A 172 -1.70 2.49 2.10
CA ILE A 172 -2.19 2.93 3.41
C ILE A 172 -1.99 1.88 4.53
N ASN A 173 -1.95 0.58 4.19
CA ASN A 173 -1.68 -0.48 5.15
C ASN A 173 -0.23 -0.51 5.68
N HIS A 174 0.70 0.13 4.96
CA HIS A 174 2.14 0.09 5.20
C HIS A 174 2.71 1.35 5.85
N VAL A 175 1.86 2.34 6.14
CA VAL A 175 2.30 3.61 6.72
C VAL A 175 2.73 3.44 8.18
N SER A 176 3.46 4.43 8.69
CA SER A 176 3.95 4.42 10.07
C SER A 176 2.93 5.00 11.06
N ASP A 177 2.11 5.94 10.61
CA ASP A 177 1.03 6.56 11.37
C ASP A 177 -0.24 6.69 10.52
N LEU A 178 -1.13 5.71 10.67
CA LEU A 178 -2.36 5.61 9.89
C LEU A 178 -3.30 6.81 10.09
N ASP A 179 -3.47 7.26 11.33
CA ASP A 179 -4.38 8.38 11.60
C ASP A 179 -3.84 9.67 11.00
N ALA A 180 -2.54 9.94 11.13
CA ALA A 180 -1.90 11.08 10.47
C ALA A 180 -2.04 11.02 8.94
N CYS A 181 -1.84 9.84 8.33
CA CYS A 181 -2.05 9.66 6.90
C CYS A 181 -3.51 9.92 6.48
N TRP A 182 -4.49 9.48 7.26
CA TRP A 182 -5.89 9.80 6.97
C TRP A 182 -6.16 11.30 7.01
N GLU A 183 -5.62 12.01 8.01
CA GLU A 183 -5.74 13.47 8.06
C GLU A 183 -5.14 14.13 6.82
N GLN A 184 -3.96 13.69 6.37
CA GLN A 184 -3.32 14.26 5.17
C GLN A 184 -4.10 13.95 3.89
N LEU A 185 -4.61 12.72 3.73
CA LEU A 185 -5.42 12.34 2.58
C LEU A 185 -6.71 13.18 2.50
N PHE A 186 -7.41 13.33 3.63
CA PHE A 186 -8.62 14.16 3.68
C PHE A 186 -8.32 15.65 3.52
N ALA A 187 -7.21 16.16 4.08
CA ALA A 187 -6.78 17.55 3.87
C ALA A 187 -6.44 17.82 2.41
N ALA A 188 -5.84 16.85 1.73
CA ALA A 188 -5.53 16.91 0.30
C ALA A 188 -6.79 16.84 -0.57
N THR A 189 -7.85 16.11 -0.19
CA THR A 189 -9.07 16.02 -1.02
C THR A 189 -9.90 17.32 -0.95
N LYS A 190 -10.30 17.87 -2.10
CA LYS A 190 -11.28 18.97 -2.17
C LYS A 190 -12.63 18.55 -1.60
N GLU A 191 -13.39 19.51 -1.09
CA GLU A 191 -14.83 19.33 -0.85
C GLU A 191 -15.53 18.87 -2.13
N GLY A 192 -16.34 17.82 -2.04
CA GLY A 192 -16.96 17.17 -3.20
C GLY A 192 -16.00 16.33 -4.08
N GLY A 193 -14.69 16.39 -3.83
CA GLY A 193 -13.67 15.59 -4.50
C GLY A 193 -13.66 14.14 -4.03
N PHE A 194 -12.88 13.30 -4.74
CA PHE A 194 -12.82 11.86 -4.49
C PHE A 194 -11.52 11.44 -3.83
N LEU A 195 -11.62 10.62 -2.79
CA LEU A 195 -10.55 9.82 -2.23
C LEU A 195 -10.78 8.36 -2.59
N VAL A 196 -9.84 7.76 -3.32
CA VAL A 196 -9.86 6.36 -3.73
C VAL A 196 -8.74 5.66 -3.00
N VAL A 197 -9.09 4.74 -2.11
CA VAL A 197 -8.10 4.01 -1.31
C VAL A 197 -8.28 2.51 -1.53
N SER A 198 -7.17 1.79 -1.71
CA SER A 198 -7.21 0.34 -1.64
C SER A 198 -6.53 -0.19 -0.39
N ILE A 199 -7.12 -1.24 0.17
CA ILE A 199 -6.79 -1.79 1.48
C ILE A 199 -6.71 -3.31 1.44
N ASP A 200 -5.78 -3.84 2.21
CA ASP A 200 -5.80 -5.24 2.66
C ASP A 200 -6.58 -5.31 3.99
N ALA A 201 -7.77 -5.91 3.98
CA ALA A 201 -8.68 -5.93 5.12
C ALA A 201 -8.77 -7.32 5.75
N HIS A 202 -8.67 -7.41 7.07
CA HIS A 202 -8.73 -8.68 7.81
C HIS A 202 -10.07 -9.39 7.68
N ASN A 203 -10.02 -10.68 7.33
CA ASN A 203 -11.20 -11.54 7.20
C ASN A 203 -11.62 -12.21 8.53
N HIS A 204 -10.72 -12.23 9.52
CA HIS A 204 -10.88 -13.05 10.72
C HIS A 204 -10.62 -12.26 12.01
N SER A 205 -11.66 -12.02 12.80
CA SER A 205 -11.57 -11.23 14.03
C SER A 205 -10.55 -11.77 15.04
N PHE A 206 -10.45 -13.10 15.19
CA PHE A 206 -9.46 -13.71 16.09
C PHE A 206 -8.02 -13.40 15.65
N PHE A 207 -7.70 -13.62 14.37
CA PHE A 207 -6.37 -13.37 13.83
C PHE A 207 -6.03 -11.88 13.80
N LYS A 208 -7.02 -11.03 13.52
CA LYS A 208 -6.91 -9.57 13.62
C LYS A 208 -6.41 -9.13 15.00
N HIS A 209 -7.04 -9.60 16.09
CA HIS A 209 -6.60 -9.27 17.45
C HIS A 209 -5.24 -9.87 17.79
N LEU A 210 -4.96 -11.09 17.31
CA LEU A 210 -3.68 -11.74 17.52
C LEU A 210 -2.54 -10.96 16.85
N PHE A 211 -2.66 -10.60 15.58
CA PHE A 211 -1.64 -9.84 14.84
C PHE A 211 -1.47 -8.41 15.35
N ARG A 212 -2.49 -7.79 15.97
CA ARG A 212 -2.32 -6.52 16.69
C ARG A 212 -1.52 -6.67 17.98
N ALA A 213 -1.75 -7.76 18.73
CA ALA A 213 -1.07 -8.00 20.00
C ALA A 213 0.40 -8.43 19.83
N ILE A 214 0.72 -8.96 18.65
CA ILE A 214 2.01 -9.53 18.30
C ILE A 214 2.66 -8.64 17.23
N PRO A 215 3.76 -7.91 17.52
CA PRO A 215 4.45 -7.06 16.55
C PRO A 215 5.32 -7.86 15.56
N GLY A 216 4.77 -8.95 15.02
CA GLY A 216 5.43 -9.92 14.14
C GLY A 216 5.25 -9.62 12.66
N ASP A 217 4.17 -8.94 12.27
CA ASP A 217 3.99 -8.44 10.90
C ASP A 217 4.56 -7.02 10.78
N ILE A 218 5.84 -6.94 10.40
CA ILE A 218 6.52 -5.66 10.14
C ILE A 218 5.98 -4.99 8.86
N LEU A 219 5.40 -5.78 7.95
CA LEU A 219 4.97 -5.30 6.63
C LEU A 219 3.57 -4.67 6.71
N HIS A 220 2.66 -5.19 7.54
CA HIS A 220 1.35 -4.57 7.76
C HIS A 220 1.20 -4.17 9.24
N PRO A 221 1.74 -3.01 9.65
CA PRO A 221 1.56 -2.52 11.02
C PRO A 221 0.07 -2.29 11.36
N HIS A 222 -0.77 -2.07 10.34
CA HIS A 222 -2.18 -1.78 10.47
C HIS A 222 -3.03 -2.99 10.07
N GLN A 223 -3.70 -3.57 11.06
CA GLN A 223 -4.43 -4.84 10.94
C GLN A 223 -5.91 -4.55 11.23
N TYR A 224 -6.65 -4.00 10.28
CA TYR A 224 -8.08 -3.64 10.43
C TYR A 224 -8.97 -4.44 9.48
N ASP A 225 -10.22 -4.65 9.88
CA ASP A 225 -11.23 -5.17 8.96
C ASP A 225 -11.86 -4.05 8.11
N LEU A 226 -12.69 -4.44 7.15
CA LEU A 226 -13.35 -3.53 6.22
C LEU A 226 -14.23 -2.49 6.95
N GLU A 227 -14.98 -2.92 7.97
CA GLU A 227 -15.89 -2.04 8.71
C GLU A 227 -15.11 -0.96 9.47
N GLU A 228 -13.98 -1.32 10.09
CA GLU A 228 -13.08 -0.38 10.75
C GLU A 228 -12.53 0.66 9.77
N TYR A 229 -12.07 0.25 8.59
CA TYR A 229 -11.61 1.19 7.55
C TYR A 229 -12.73 2.11 7.05
N GLN A 230 -13.91 1.56 6.76
CA GLN A 230 -15.08 2.34 6.36
C GLN A 230 -15.47 3.36 7.44
N LYS A 231 -15.40 2.97 8.71
CA LYS A 231 -15.66 3.86 9.84
C LYS A 231 -14.63 4.99 9.94
N MET A 232 -13.33 4.70 9.78
CA MET A 232 -12.28 5.71 9.80
C MET A 232 -12.49 6.79 8.73
N LEU A 233 -12.93 6.40 7.54
CA LEU A 233 -13.23 7.31 6.43
C LEU A 233 -14.50 8.13 6.68
N THR A 234 -15.58 7.48 7.13
CA THR A 234 -16.87 8.15 7.34
C THR A 234 -16.85 9.12 8.52
N GLN A 235 -16.10 8.82 9.58
CA GLN A 235 -15.92 9.74 10.72
C GLN A 235 -15.17 11.02 10.35
N ARG A 236 -14.40 11.02 9.26
CA ARG A 236 -13.66 12.18 8.72
C ARG A 236 -14.45 12.96 7.68
N GLY A 237 -15.76 12.76 7.62
CA GLY A 237 -16.63 13.43 6.65
C GLY A 237 -16.56 12.83 5.25
N GLY A 238 -16.13 11.57 5.12
CA GLY A 238 -16.20 10.82 3.88
C GLY A 238 -17.59 10.20 3.67
N LYS A 239 -18.13 10.32 2.47
CA LYS A 239 -19.28 9.54 2.01
C LYS A 239 -18.77 8.39 1.14
N LEU A 240 -19.02 7.14 1.57
CA LEU A 240 -18.71 5.97 0.76
C LEU A 240 -19.64 5.92 -0.47
N ILE A 241 -19.03 5.92 -1.66
CA ILE A 241 -19.73 5.83 -2.94
C ILE A 241 -19.71 4.38 -3.43
N HIS A 242 -18.53 3.75 -3.40
CA HIS A 242 -18.35 2.36 -3.78
C HIS A 242 -17.44 1.63 -2.79
N THR A 243 -17.73 0.35 -2.58
CA THR A 243 -16.84 -0.61 -1.92
C THR A 243 -16.74 -1.81 -2.83
N ILE A 244 -15.55 -2.02 -3.39
CA ILE A 244 -15.32 -3.00 -4.45
C ILE A 244 -14.41 -4.08 -3.88
N HIS A 245 -14.87 -5.31 -3.90
CA HIS A 245 -14.07 -6.47 -3.53
C HIS A 245 -13.29 -6.93 -4.77
N LYS A 246 -11.97 -6.72 -4.76
CA LYS A 246 -11.10 -6.96 -5.93
C LYS A 246 -10.46 -8.33 -5.93
N ASP A 247 -10.04 -8.81 -4.76
CA ASP A 247 -9.43 -10.13 -4.62
C ASP A 247 -9.71 -10.72 -3.24
N LYS A 248 -9.83 -12.04 -3.18
CA LYS A 248 -10.13 -12.79 -1.97
C LYS A 248 -8.92 -13.61 -1.56
N ALA A 249 -8.47 -13.44 -0.32
CA ALA A 249 -7.44 -14.30 0.27
C ALA A 249 -7.91 -14.91 1.59
N PHE A 250 -7.08 -15.74 2.22
CA PHE A 250 -7.46 -16.33 3.51
C PHE A 250 -7.49 -15.27 4.61
N PHE A 251 -6.40 -14.52 4.77
CA PHE A 251 -6.27 -13.53 5.84
C PHE A 251 -6.80 -12.15 5.46
N PHE A 252 -6.50 -11.70 4.25
CA PHE A 252 -6.77 -10.34 3.81
C PHE A 252 -7.50 -10.34 2.48
N ASP A 253 -8.73 -9.84 2.48
CA ASP A 253 -9.40 -9.51 1.22
C ASP A 253 -8.94 -8.11 0.76
N TYR A 254 -8.70 -7.98 -0.54
CA TYR A 254 -8.29 -6.73 -1.15
C TYR A 254 -9.53 -5.94 -1.59
N TYR A 255 -9.73 -4.78 -0.98
CA TYR A 255 -10.86 -3.89 -1.27
C TYR A 255 -10.39 -2.56 -1.84
N VAL A 256 -11.27 -1.94 -2.63
CA VAL A 256 -11.16 -0.53 -3.04
C VAL A 256 -12.36 0.22 -2.51
N LEU A 257 -12.09 1.32 -1.81
CA LEU A 257 -13.09 2.23 -1.28
C LEU A 257 -13.03 3.53 -2.09
N VAL A 258 -14.12 3.85 -2.78
CA VAL A 258 -14.31 5.14 -3.44
C VAL A 258 -15.12 6.01 -2.50
N VAL A 259 -14.51 7.08 -2.01
CA VAL A 259 -15.06 8.01 -1.03
C VAL A 259 -15.19 9.37 -1.68
N GLN A 260 -16.30 10.06 -1.47
CA GLN A 260 -16.43 11.47 -1.77
C GLN A 260 -16.31 12.26 -0.46
N LYS A 261 -15.46 13.28 -0.42
CA LYS A 261 -15.41 14.18 0.74
C LYS A 261 -16.67 15.05 0.74
N ASN A 262 -17.36 15.09 1.88
CA ASN A 262 -18.54 15.95 2.02
C ASN A 262 -18.20 17.42 1.74
N SER A 263 -19.16 18.15 1.19
CA SER A 263 -19.13 19.61 1.08
C SER A 263 -19.41 20.30 2.41
#